data_AF-A0A8S4A305-F1
#
_entry.id   AF-A0A8S4A305-F1
#
_cell.length_a   1.000
_cell.length_b   1.000
_cell.length_c   1.000
_cell.angle_alpha   90.00
_cell.angle_beta   90.00
_cell.angle_gamma   90.00
#
_symmetry.space_group_name_H-M   'P 1'
#
loop_
_entity.id
_entity.type
_entity.pdbx_description
1 polymer ?
#
loop_
_entity_poly.entity_id
_entity_poly.type
_entity_poly.pdbx_seq_one_letter_code
_entity_poly.pdbx_strand_id
1 'polypeptide(L)'
;MFVLHVMVLLLTVAAMSEAVVVKRSKPVRETRCFYNSVWYKNGQRIPDPCNICVCSNGQAICTLRACLYDKPVRETRCFYNSVWYESGQPIPDPCNICVCSNGQAICTLRACLNDTLNVDNSGSTP
;
A
#
# COMPACT_ATOMS: atom_id res chain seq x y z
N MET A 1 -36.13 -74.71 24.53
CA MET A 1 -36.14 -73.33 25.05
C MET A 1 -34.79 -72.63 24.89
N PHE A 2 -33.66 -73.28 25.26
CA PHE A 2 -32.31 -72.71 25.09
C PHE A 2 -31.94 -72.37 23.63
N VAL A 3 -32.25 -73.28 22.70
CA VAL A 3 -32.02 -73.08 21.25
C VAL A 3 -32.83 -71.90 20.70
N LEU A 4 -34.05 -71.70 21.20
CA LEU A 4 -34.91 -70.58 20.80
C LEU A 4 -34.34 -69.24 21.30
N HIS A 5 -33.83 -69.18 22.53
CA HIS A 5 -33.17 -67.98 23.05
C HIS A 5 -31.89 -67.63 22.29
N VAL A 6 -31.09 -68.63 21.91
CA VAL A 6 -29.87 -68.42 21.11
C VAL A 6 -30.23 -67.88 19.73
N MET A 7 -31.26 -68.42 19.08
CA MET A 7 -31.72 -67.92 17.78
C MET A 7 -32.26 -66.47 17.85
N VAL A 8 -33.03 -66.14 18.89
CA VAL A 8 -33.54 -64.77 19.09
C VAL A 8 -32.41 -63.79 19.34
N LEU A 9 -31.43 -64.16 20.16
CA LEU A 9 -30.25 -63.33 20.43
C LEU A 9 -29.48 -63.02 19.14
N LEU A 10 -29.21 -64.04 18.31
CA LEU A 10 -28.51 -63.88 17.04
C LEU A 10 -29.25 -62.97 16.05
N LEU A 11 -30.57 -63.10 15.96
CA LEU A 11 -31.41 -62.24 15.11
C LEU A 11 -31.39 -60.78 15.57
N THR A 12 -31.40 -60.52 16.88
CA THR A 12 -31.35 -59.16 17.43
C THR A 12 -29.99 -58.48 17.25
N VAL A 13 -28.89 -59.24 17.35
CA VAL A 13 -27.52 -58.73 17.13
C VAL A 13 -27.32 -58.32 15.67
N ALA A 14 -27.87 -59.07 14.72
CA ALA A 14 -27.82 -58.71 13.30
C ALA A 14 -28.59 -57.42 12.98
N ALA A 15 -29.72 -57.19 13.66
CA ALA A 15 -30.57 -56.02 13.44
C ALA A 15 -29.97 -54.69 13.93
N MET A 16 -28.98 -54.72 14.84
CA MET A 16 -28.33 -53.52 15.38
C MET A 16 -27.14 -53.03 14.53
N SER A 17 -26.89 -53.63 13.37
CA SER A 17 -25.77 -53.29 12.49
C SER A 17 -26.14 -52.24 11.44
N GLU A 18 -26.45 -51.02 11.88
CA GLU A 18 -26.61 -49.89 10.96
C GLU A 18 -25.29 -49.13 10.81
N ALA A 19 -24.73 -49.15 9.60
CA ALA A 19 -23.56 -48.36 9.24
C ALA A 19 -23.96 -46.89 9.02
N VAL A 20 -23.53 -46.00 9.92
CA VAL A 20 -23.68 -44.55 9.74
C VAL A 20 -22.80 -44.09 8.56
N VAL A 21 -23.42 -43.74 7.43
CA VAL A 21 -22.73 -43.20 6.27
C VAL A 21 -22.39 -41.72 6.51
N VAL A 22 -21.15 -41.44 6.92
CA VAL A 22 -20.63 -40.07 7.01
C VAL A 22 -20.34 -39.56 5.59
N LYS A 23 -21.20 -38.69 5.05
CA LYS A 23 -20.93 -37.98 3.79
C LYS A 23 -19.75 -37.01 4.00
N ARG A 24 -18.58 -37.32 3.43
CA ARG A 24 -17.44 -36.39 3.40
C ARG A 24 -17.80 -35.20 2.51
N SER A 25 -17.97 -34.00 3.08
CA SER A 25 -18.03 -32.77 2.32
C SER A 25 -16.68 -32.53 1.61
N LYS A 26 -16.71 -32.06 0.36
CA LYS A 26 -15.48 -31.64 -0.33
C LYS A 26 -14.75 -30.60 0.53
N PRO A 27 -13.40 -30.65 0.63
CA PRO A 27 -12.66 -29.60 1.30
C PRO A 27 -12.90 -28.29 0.55
N VAL A 28 -13.50 -27.32 1.24
CA VAL A 28 -13.57 -25.94 0.74
C VAL A 28 -12.13 -25.44 0.67
N ARG A 29 -11.60 -25.25 -0.53
CA ARG A 29 -10.31 -24.58 -0.69
C ARG A 29 -10.48 -23.15 -0.19
N GLU A 30 -9.98 -22.87 1.01
CA GLU A 30 -9.96 -21.51 1.55
C GLU A 30 -9.15 -20.63 0.60
N THR A 31 -9.84 -19.75 -0.11
CA THR A 31 -9.18 -18.81 -1.02
C THR A 31 -8.68 -17.62 -0.20
N ARG A 32 -7.45 -17.18 -0.45
CA ARG A 32 -6.81 -16.06 0.27
C ARG A 32 -6.39 -14.97 -0.71
N CYS A 33 -6.35 -13.75 -0.24
CA CYS A 33 -5.90 -12.59 -1.01
C CYS A 33 -4.52 -12.16 -0.53
N PHE A 34 -3.64 -11.79 -1.46
CA PHE A 34 -2.36 -11.17 -1.16
C PHE A 34 -2.48 -9.66 -1.41
N TYR A 35 -2.25 -8.86 -0.37
CA TYR A 35 -2.35 -7.39 -0.43
C TYR A 35 -1.29 -6.77 0.48
N ASN A 36 -0.52 -5.79 -0.02
CA ASN A 36 0.56 -5.11 0.72
C ASN A 36 1.47 -6.07 1.51
N SER A 37 1.93 -7.15 0.85
CA SER A 37 2.81 -8.17 1.43
C SER A 37 2.19 -9.02 2.57
N VAL A 38 0.88 -8.96 2.76
CA VAL A 38 0.14 -9.70 3.79
C VAL A 38 -0.94 -10.57 3.15
N TRP A 39 -1.19 -11.73 3.75
CA TRP A 39 -2.25 -12.65 3.34
C TRP A 39 -3.51 -12.46 4.19
N TYR A 40 -4.66 -12.32 3.51
CA TYR A 40 -5.98 -12.16 4.12
C TYR A 40 -6.88 -13.35 3.77
N LYS A 41 -7.68 -13.81 4.74
CA LYS A 41 -8.68 -14.87 4.54
C LYS A 41 -9.86 -14.35 3.72
N ASN A 42 -10.55 -15.24 3.02
CA ASN A 42 -11.82 -14.89 2.38
C ASN A 42 -12.81 -14.28 3.39
N GLY A 43 -13.46 -13.18 3.02
CA GLY A 43 -14.35 -12.38 3.87
C GLY A 43 -13.64 -11.42 4.83
N GLN A 44 -12.30 -11.48 4.95
CA GLN A 44 -11.56 -10.61 5.87
C GLN A 44 -11.49 -9.18 5.34
N ARG A 45 -11.73 -8.19 6.22
CA ARG A 45 -11.47 -6.78 5.93
C ARG A 45 -9.98 -6.53 5.81
N ILE A 46 -9.58 -5.87 4.74
CA ILE A 46 -8.19 -5.48 4.47
C ILE A 46 -8.01 -4.05 5.01
N PRO A 47 -7.02 -3.80 5.89
CA PRO A 47 -6.67 -2.45 6.32
C PRO A 47 -6.16 -1.63 5.13
N ASP A 48 -6.93 -0.62 4.78
CA ASP A 48 -6.55 0.41 3.83
C ASP A 48 -6.96 1.76 4.43
N PRO A 49 -6.07 2.78 4.46
CA PRO A 49 -6.33 4.05 5.12
C PRO A 49 -7.36 4.91 4.38
N CYS A 50 -7.62 4.63 3.11
CA CYS A 50 -8.43 5.46 2.23
C CYS A 50 -9.70 4.74 1.77
N ASN A 51 -9.56 3.47 1.39
CA ASN A 51 -10.61 2.66 0.80
C ASN A 51 -11.14 1.61 1.77
N ILE A 52 -12.37 1.18 1.53
CA ILE A 52 -12.92 0.01 2.21
C ILE A 52 -12.60 -1.19 1.34
N CYS A 53 -11.78 -2.10 1.86
CA CYS A 53 -11.32 -3.27 1.14
C CYS A 53 -11.73 -4.56 1.86
N VAL A 54 -12.13 -5.58 1.09
CA VAL A 54 -12.44 -6.92 1.57
C VAL A 54 -11.80 -7.97 0.66
N CYS A 55 -11.27 -9.04 1.25
CA CYS A 55 -10.83 -10.20 0.50
C CYS A 55 -12.04 -11.04 0.08
N SER A 56 -12.25 -11.24 -1.22
CA SER A 56 -13.34 -12.05 -1.76
C SER A 56 -12.84 -12.93 -2.90
N ASN A 57 -12.98 -14.24 -2.75
CA ASN A 57 -12.60 -15.26 -3.73
C ASN A 57 -11.17 -15.09 -4.28
N GLY A 58 -10.23 -14.71 -3.42
CA GLY A 58 -8.82 -14.54 -3.77
C GLY A 58 -8.45 -13.18 -4.35
N GLN A 59 -9.40 -12.26 -4.42
CA GLN A 59 -9.17 -10.89 -4.88
C GLN A 59 -9.47 -9.88 -3.77
N ALA A 60 -8.63 -8.86 -3.66
CA ALA A 60 -8.93 -7.69 -2.84
C ALA A 60 -9.91 -6.80 -3.60
N ILE A 61 -11.14 -6.68 -3.09
CA ILE A 61 -12.16 -5.79 -3.67
C ILE A 61 -12.22 -4.55 -2.81
N CYS A 62 -11.96 -3.39 -3.41
CA CYS A 62 -11.89 -2.10 -2.73
C CYS A 62 -12.89 -1.09 -3.32
N THR A 63 -13.31 -0.12 -2.52
CA THR A 63 -13.95 1.10 -3.04
C THR A 63 -12.98 1.91 -3.89
N LEU A 64 -13.51 2.81 -4.72
CA LEU A 64 -12.71 3.72 -5.56
C LEU A 64 -12.80 5.16 -5.06
N ARG A 65 -12.32 5.41 -3.83
CA ARG A 65 -12.19 6.77 -3.30
C ARG A 65 -10.84 7.34 -3.73
N ALA A 66 -10.82 8.62 -4.09
CA ALA A 66 -9.59 9.34 -4.37
C ALA A 66 -8.79 9.51 -3.07
N CYS A 67 -7.60 8.90 -3.01
CA CYS A 67 -6.72 8.95 -1.85
C CYS A 67 -5.81 10.18 -1.95
N LEU A 68 -6.15 11.22 -1.20
CA LEU A 68 -5.33 12.45 -1.16
C LEU A 68 -4.06 12.29 -0.30
N TYR A 69 -3.99 11.23 0.51
CA TYR A 69 -2.87 10.94 1.41
C TYR A 69 -1.70 10.20 0.75
N ASP A 70 -1.90 9.65 -0.46
CA ASP A 70 -0.82 9.04 -1.26
C ASP A 70 -0.02 10.10 -2.06
N LYS A 71 -0.36 11.39 -1.92
CA LYS A 71 0.65 12.39 -2.21
C LYS A 71 1.72 12.20 -1.15
N PRO A 72 2.97 11.80 -1.50
CA PRO A 72 4.07 11.91 -0.55
C PRO A 72 3.95 13.32 0.03
N VAL A 73 3.98 13.42 1.36
CA VAL A 73 3.99 14.68 2.12
C VAL A 73 4.66 15.68 1.21
N ARG A 74 3.89 16.63 0.63
CA ARG A 74 4.39 17.55 -0.40
C ARG A 74 5.77 17.91 0.06
N GLU A 75 6.83 17.48 -0.63
CA GLU A 75 8.18 17.67 -0.11
C GLU A 75 8.23 19.16 0.19
N THR A 76 8.18 19.52 1.47
CA THR A 76 8.19 20.94 1.84
C THR A 76 9.55 21.51 1.53
N ARG A 77 10.50 20.63 1.23
CA ARG A 77 11.87 20.90 0.96
C ARG A 77 12.14 20.96 -0.53
N CYS A 78 12.99 21.89 -0.92
CA CYS A 78 13.46 22.07 -2.27
C CYS A 78 14.88 21.53 -2.36
N PHE A 79 15.16 20.74 -3.39
CA PHE A 79 16.52 20.31 -3.72
C PHE A 79 17.15 21.30 -4.71
N TYR A 80 18.21 21.99 -4.29
CA TYR A 80 18.91 22.98 -5.11
C TYR A 80 20.42 22.88 -4.89
N ASN A 81 21.22 22.81 -5.96
CA ASN A 81 22.68 22.67 -5.92
C ASN A 81 23.17 21.62 -4.90
N SER A 82 22.55 20.44 -4.91
CA SER A 82 22.87 19.31 -4.01
C SER A 82 22.57 19.53 -2.52
N VAL A 83 21.80 20.56 -2.18
CA VAL A 83 21.42 20.91 -0.81
C VAL A 83 19.89 20.95 -0.70
N TRP A 84 19.38 20.55 0.47
CA TRP A 84 17.95 20.55 0.79
C TRP A 84 17.56 21.77 1.63
N TYR A 85 16.69 22.63 1.10
CA TYR A 85 16.13 23.81 1.77
C TYR A 85 14.71 23.55 2.25
N GLU A 86 14.33 23.98 3.44
CA GLU A 86 12.95 23.93 3.96
C GLU A 86 12.05 25.00 3.32
N SER A 87 10.73 24.78 3.34
CA SER A 87 9.76 25.77 2.83
C SER A 87 9.90 27.09 3.59
N GLY A 88 10.00 28.19 2.86
CA GLY A 88 10.25 29.54 3.37
C GLY A 88 11.74 29.91 3.46
N GLN A 89 12.67 28.94 3.30
CA GLN A 89 14.09 29.26 3.33
C GLN A 89 14.56 29.95 2.04
N PRO A 90 15.41 30.99 2.15
CA PRO A 90 16.06 31.57 1.00
C PRO A 90 17.05 30.56 0.39
N ILE A 91 17.07 30.50 -0.93
CA ILE A 91 18.00 29.67 -1.70
C ILE A 91 19.09 30.61 -2.24
N PRO A 92 20.39 30.35 -1.97
CA PRO A 92 21.48 31.13 -2.51
C PRO A 92 21.55 31.04 -4.04
N ASP A 93 21.41 32.18 -4.71
CA ASP A 93 21.67 32.34 -6.13
C ASP A 93 22.42 33.67 -6.33
N PRO A 94 23.50 33.71 -7.13
CA PRO A 94 24.34 34.89 -7.27
C PRO A 94 23.66 36.06 -8.01
N CYS A 95 22.53 35.81 -8.67
CA CYS A 95 21.90 36.73 -9.60
C CYS A 95 20.42 36.97 -9.28
N ASN A 96 19.71 35.93 -8.86
CA ASN A 96 18.29 35.94 -8.58
C ASN A 96 18.00 35.83 -7.09
N ILE A 97 16.84 36.34 -6.69
CA ILE A 97 16.31 36.09 -5.35
C ILE A 97 15.45 34.85 -5.44
N CYS A 98 15.83 33.81 -4.71
CA CYS A 98 15.16 32.52 -4.71
C CYS A 98 14.65 32.15 -3.30
N VAL A 99 13.48 31.54 -3.23
CA VAL A 99 12.90 31.00 -2.00
C VAL A 99 12.33 29.60 -2.26
N CYS A 100 12.53 28.69 -1.32
CA CYS A 100 11.84 27.40 -1.36
C CYS A 100 10.39 27.58 -0.94
N SER A 101 9.43 27.12 -1.74
CA SER A 101 8.01 27.15 -1.39
C SER A 101 7.32 25.86 -1.80
N ASN A 102 6.83 25.10 -0.82
CA ASN A 102 6.07 23.87 -1.04
C ASN A 102 6.73 22.88 -2.01
N GLY A 103 8.06 22.74 -1.93
CA GLY A 103 8.84 21.82 -2.77
C GLY A 103 9.32 22.38 -4.10
N GLN A 104 9.07 23.66 -4.37
CA GLN A 104 9.54 24.35 -5.57
C GLN A 104 10.45 25.52 -5.22
N ALA A 105 11.59 25.60 -5.89
CA ALA A 105 12.44 26.79 -5.86
C ALA A 105 11.78 27.87 -6.74
N ILE A 106 11.31 28.94 -6.12
CA ILE A 106 10.71 30.09 -6.81
C ILE A 106 11.73 31.21 -6.83
N CYS A 107 12.12 31.65 -8.03
CA CYS A 107 13.15 32.67 -8.24
C CYS A 107 12.60 33.86 -9.04
N THR A 108 13.23 35.02 -8.86
CA THR A 108 13.09 36.14 -9.82
C THR A 108 13.67 35.76 -11.18
N LEU A 109 13.32 36.52 -12.23
CA LEU A 109 13.81 36.29 -13.60
C LEU A 109 14.71 37.46 -14.05
N ARG A 110 15.85 37.65 -13.39
CA ARG A 110 16.88 38.61 -13.80
C ARG A 110 17.87 37.93 -14.74
N ALA A 111 18.29 38.65 -15.77
CA ALA A 111 19.36 38.18 -16.66
C ALA A 111 20.68 38.15 -15.88
N CYS A 112 21.35 36.99 -15.90
CA CYS A 112 22.63 36.81 -15.23
C CYS A 112 23.76 36.99 -16.25
N LEU A 113 24.60 37.99 -16.01
CA LEU A 113 25.84 38.15 -16.75
C LEU A 113 26.87 37.21 -16.12
N ASN A 114 27.12 36.06 -16.77
CA ASN A 114 28.23 35.18 -16.43
C ASN A 114 29.51 35.77 -17.00
N ASP A 115 30.01 36.83 -16.37
CA ASP A 115 31.31 37.36 -16.73
C ASP A 115 32.36 36.74 -15.82
N THR A 116 33.03 35.71 -16.35
CA THR A 116 34.45 35.49 -16.07
C THR A 116 35.23 36.71 -16.61
N LEU A 117 35.14 37.84 -15.91
CA LEU A 117 36.11 38.91 -16.00
C LEU A 117 36.93 38.82 -14.71
N ASN A 118 38.01 38.04 -14.70
CA ASN A 118 39.34 38.67 -14.76
C ASN A 118 39.22 40.20 -14.78
N VAL A 119 39.39 40.79 -13.60
CA VAL A 119 39.66 42.22 -13.44
C VAL A 119 41.06 42.46 -14.01
N ASP A 120 41.18 42.41 -15.33
CA ASP A 120 42.23 43.15 -16.02
C ASP A 120 41.69 44.56 -16.19
N ASN A 121 42.17 45.42 -15.29
CA ASN A 121 42.10 46.88 -15.35
C ASN A 121 41.88 47.42 -16.78
N SER A 122 40.66 47.83 -17.10
CA SER A 122 40.41 48.82 -18.14
C SER A 122 39.01 49.38 -17.95
N GLY A 123 38.95 50.55 -17.34
CA GLY A 123 37.71 51.30 -17.18
C GLY A 123 37.13 51.71 -18.52
N SER A 124 35.80 51.77 -18.60
CA SER A 124 35.09 52.64 -19.54
C SER A 124 33.68 52.88 -19.02
N THR A 125 33.48 54.05 -18.43
CA THR A 125 32.18 54.72 -18.36
C THR A 125 31.79 55.23 -19.76
N PRO A 126 30.49 55.35 -20.04
CA PRO A 126 29.96 56.56 -20.67
C PRO A 126 29.42 57.53 -19.61
#